data_AF-A0A7X1NTJ7-F1
#
_entry.id   AF-A0A7X1NTJ7-F1
#
_cell.length_a   1.000
_cell.length_b   1.000
_cell.length_c   1.000
_cell.angle_alpha   90.00
_cell.angle_beta   90.00
_cell.angle_gamma   90.00
#
_symmetry.space_group_name_H-M   'P 1'
#
loop_
_entity.id
_entity.type
_entity.pdbx_description
1 polymer ?
#
loop_
_entity_poly.entity_id
_entity_poly.type
_entity_poly.pdbx_seq_one_letter_code
_entity_poly.pdbx_strand_id
1 'polypeptide(L)'
;MLTLQGTYQVAPNKRLTILAEPQGTHAQMPLLRDDAQALRAACEVGEGRCEVQVQTQHGPMRGTLVEKRPRKFSMWQFEGHLGFVPRDERA
;
A
#
# COMPACT_ATOMS: atom_id res chain seq x y z
N MET A 1 10.37 5.12 4.64
CA MET A 1 9.19 4.34 5.06
C MET A 1 7.95 5.22 5.00
N LEU A 2 6.95 4.84 4.21
CA LEU A 2 5.67 5.55 4.04
C LEU A 2 4.60 4.95 4.97
N THR A 3 3.84 5.75 5.69
CA THR A 3 2.69 5.26 6.48
C THR A 3 1.40 5.61 5.76
N LEU A 4 0.60 4.60 5.42
CA LEU A 4 -0.70 4.80 4.78
C LEU A 4 -1.76 5.08 5.86
N GLN A 5 -2.65 6.03 5.57
CA GLN A 5 -3.68 6.49 6.50
C GLN A 5 -4.96 5.65 6.45
N GLY A 6 -5.20 4.99 5.31
CA GLY A 6 -6.32 4.08 5.11
C GLY A 6 -6.21 2.80 5.93
N THR A 7 -7.36 2.15 6.15
CA THR A 7 -7.41 0.78 6.67
C THR A 7 -7.40 -0.20 5.50
N TYR A 8 -6.43 -1.11 5.49
CA TYR A 8 -6.23 -2.05 4.39
C TYR A 8 -6.54 -3.49 4.81
N GLN A 9 -7.12 -4.25 3.89
CA GLN A 9 -7.27 -5.69 4.03
C GLN A 9 -6.02 -6.39 3.48
N VAL A 10 -5.38 -7.16 4.34
CA VAL A 10 -4.23 -8.00 3.98
C VAL A 10 -4.72 -9.43 3.87
N ALA A 11 -4.39 -10.11 2.76
CA ALA A 11 -4.80 -11.48 2.54
C ALA A 11 -4.13 -12.44 3.56
N PRO A 12 -4.69 -13.64 3.81
CA PRO A 12 -4.14 -14.59 4.79
C PRO A 12 -2.68 -15.01 4.54
N ASN A 13 -2.24 -14.95 3.28
CA ASN A 13 -0.84 -15.17 2.88
C ASN A 13 0.07 -13.94 3.13
N LYS A 14 -0.42 -12.95 3.89
CA LYS A 14 0.26 -11.68 4.19
C LYS A 14 0.47 -10.77 2.99
N ARG A 15 -0.20 -11.03 1.86
CA ARG A 15 -0.10 -10.20 0.66
C ARG A 15 -1.07 -9.02 0.77
N LEU A 16 -0.55 -7.82 0.59
CA LEU A 16 -1.35 -6.62 0.37
C LEU A 16 -1.35 -6.29 -1.11
N THR A 17 -2.53 -5.99 -1.66
CA THR A 17 -2.70 -5.48 -3.02
C THR A 17 -3.49 -4.18 -2.94
N ILE A 18 -2.92 -3.11 -3.47
CA ILE A 18 -3.56 -1.79 -3.55
C ILE A 18 -3.76 -1.47 -5.03
N LEU A 19 -5.02 -1.28 -5.41
CA LEU A 19 -5.38 -0.83 -6.75
C LEU A 19 -5.48 0.69 -6.74
N ALA A 20 -4.55 1.36 -7.42
CA ALA A 20 -4.56 2.81 -7.57
C ALA A 20 -5.32 3.18 -8.85
N GLU A 21 -6.62 2.89 -8.85
CA GLU A 21 -7.50 3.21 -9.98
C GLU A 21 -7.98 4.66 -9.92
N PRO A 22 -7.88 5.43 -11.02
CA PRO A 22 -8.42 6.79 -11.07
C PRO A 22 -9.96 6.84 -11.12
N GLN A 23 -10.64 5.71 -11.40
CA GLN A 23 -12.07 5.65 -11.71
C GLN A 23 -12.86 4.66 -10.80
N GLY A 24 -12.25 4.15 -9.72
CA GLY A 24 -12.84 3.09 -8.87
C GLY A 24 -13.29 3.56 -7.48
N THR A 25 -13.60 2.62 -6.59
CA THR A 25 -13.96 2.86 -5.17
C THR A 25 -12.93 3.72 -4.42
N HIS A 26 -11.66 3.69 -4.83
CA HIS A 26 -10.59 4.55 -4.30
C HIS A 26 -10.78 6.04 -4.65
N ALA A 27 -11.46 6.37 -5.75
CA ALA A 27 -11.78 7.75 -6.10
C ALA A 27 -12.83 8.37 -5.16
N GLN A 28 -13.63 7.52 -4.49
CA GLN A 28 -14.66 7.93 -3.54
C GLN A 28 -14.16 8.03 -2.09
N MET A 29 -12.92 7.60 -1.82
CA MET A 29 -12.31 7.63 -0.49
C MET A 29 -11.07 8.54 -0.50
N PRO A 30 -11.17 9.79 -0.01
CA PRO A 30 -10.09 10.77 -0.07
C PRO A 30 -8.75 10.23 0.48
N LEU A 31 -8.81 9.53 1.62
CA LEU A 31 -7.62 8.92 2.25
C LEU A 31 -6.92 7.91 1.33
N LEU A 32 -7.68 7.06 0.64
CA LEU A 32 -7.09 6.06 -0.26
C LEU A 32 -6.49 6.71 -1.52
N ARG A 33 -7.04 7.84 -1.97
CA ARG A 33 -6.48 8.62 -3.07
C ARG A 33 -5.16 9.25 -2.68
N ASP A 34 -5.10 9.87 -1.51
CA ASP A 34 -3.89 10.51 -0.98
C ASP A 34 -2.80 9.46 -0.73
N ASP A 35 -3.16 8.32 -0.14
CA ASP A 35 -2.27 7.18 0.05
C ASP A 35 -1.72 6.65 -1.29
N ALA A 36 -2.56 6.56 -2.33
CA ALA A 36 -2.12 6.13 -3.66
C ALA A 36 -1.19 7.14 -4.35
N GLN A 37 -1.33 8.43 -4.07
CA GLN A 37 -0.38 9.46 -4.54
C GLN A 37 0.94 9.39 -3.78
N ALA A 38 0.88 9.25 -2.45
CA ALA A 38 2.05 9.11 -1.60
C ALA A 38 2.83 7.82 -1.92
N LEU A 39 2.13 6.71 -2.19
CA LEU A 39 2.72 5.46 -2.67
C LEU A 39 3.47 5.67 -3.97
N ARG A 40 2.85 6.31 -4.98
CA ARG A 40 3.52 6.59 -6.25
C ARG A 40 4.82 7.36 -6.06
N ALA A 41 4.79 8.45 -5.29
CA ALA A 41 5.99 9.24 -5.01
C ALA A 41 7.07 8.42 -4.28
N ALA A 42 6.67 7.61 -3.29
CA ALA A 42 7.61 6.79 -2.54
C ALA A 42 8.24 5.66 -3.38
N CYS A 43 7.44 4.98 -4.21
CA CYS A 43 7.93 3.90 -5.06
C CYS A 43 8.77 4.46 -6.22
N GLU A 44 8.46 5.65 -6.75
CA GLU A 44 9.27 6.30 -7.79
C GLU A 44 10.69 6.61 -7.30
N VAL A 45 10.83 7.10 -6.06
CA VAL A 45 12.14 7.31 -5.42
C VAL A 45 12.88 5.98 -5.17
N GLY A 46 12.15 4.90 -4.91
CA GLY A 46 12.70 3.57 -4.62
C GLY A 46 12.75 2.61 -5.81
N GLU A 47 12.83 3.10 -7.05
CA GLU A 47 12.92 2.28 -8.28
C GLU A 47 11.78 1.25 -8.43
N GLY A 48 10.56 1.64 -8.08
CA GLY A 48 9.36 0.79 -8.10
C GLY A 48 9.20 -0.07 -6.85
N ARG A 49 10.01 0.15 -5.81
CA ARG A 49 9.87 -0.50 -4.49
C ARG A 49 9.68 0.55 -3.41
N CYS A 50 8.78 0.28 -2.48
CA CYS A 50 8.40 1.23 -1.45
C CYS A 50 8.11 0.49 -0.15
N GLU A 51 8.80 0.89 0.92
CA GLU A 51 8.53 0.41 2.25
C GLU A 51 7.32 1.13 2.83
N VAL A 52 6.34 0.35 3.27
CA VAL A 52 5.07 0.85 3.78
C VAL A 52 4.77 0.31 5.17
N GLN A 53 4.07 1.12 5.95
CA GLN A 53 3.35 0.73 7.13
C GLN A 53 1.86 1.00 6.91
N VAL A 54 1.02 0.03 7.25
CA VAL A 54 -0.43 0.12 7.06
C VAL A 54 -1.16 -0.28 8.33
N GLN A 55 -2.32 0.33 8.55
CA GLN A 55 -3.23 -0.11 9.58
C GLN A 55 -4.16 -1.19 9.01
N THR A 56 -4.23 -2.33 9.70
CA THR A 56 -5.16 -3.42 9.37
C THR A 56 -6.10 -3.67 10.54
N GLN A 57 -7.17 -4.44 10.31
CA GLN A 57 -8.07 -4.92 11.36
C GLN A 57 -7.37 -5.77 12.44
N HIS A 58 -6.20 -6.33 12.13
CA HIS A 58 -5.40 -7.16 13.04
C HIS A 58 -4.29 -6.38 13.76
N GLY A 59 -4.10 -5.09 13.41
CA GLY A 59 -3.03 -4.24 13.93
C GLY A 59 -2.13 -3.67 12.84
N PRO A 60 -1.09 -2.90 13.23
CA PRO A 60 -0.15 -2.33 12.30
C PRO A 60 0.71 -3.41 11.64
N MET A 61 0.84 -3.34 10.32
CA MET A 61 1.72 -4.20 9.53
C MET A 61 2.68 -3.35 8.70
N ARG A 62 3.90 -3.84 8.49
CA ARG A 62 4.91 -3.19 7.66
C ARG A 62 5.49 -4.15 6.64
N GLY A 63 5.99 -3.63 5.53
CA GLY A 63 6.72 -4.41 4.54
C GLY A 63 6.97 -3.60 3.28
N THR A 64 7.23 -4.28 2.18
CA THR A 64 7.60 -3.64 0.92
C THR A 64 6.53 -3.93 -0.11
N LEU A 65 6.02 -2.87 -0.75
CA LEU A 65 5.21 -2.98 -1.95
C LEU A 65 6.08 -2.75 -3.17
N VAL A 66 5.75 -3.49 -4.22
CA VAL A 66 6.32 -3.35 -5.55
C VAL A 66 5.26 -2.80 -6.46
N GLU A 67 5.66 -1.79 -7.20
CA GLU A 67 4.87 -1.17 -8.24
C GLU A 67 4.72 -2.10 -9.45
N LYS A 68 3.49 -2.42 -9.80
CA LYS A 68 3.13 -3.18 -10.99
C LYS A 68 2.34 -2.28 -11.94
N ARG A 69 2.99 -1.88 -13.05
CA ARG A 69 2.34 -1.22 -14.20
C ARG A 69 1.97 -2.27 -15.27
N PRO A 70 0.77 -2.85 -15.27
CA PRO A 70 0.33 -3.73 -16.34
C PRO A 70 0.23 -2.96 -17.66
N ARG A 71 1.01 -3.40 -18.65
CA ARG A 71 1.08 -2.80 -19.99
C ARG A 71 -0.24 -2.81 -20.77
N LYS A 72 -1.27 -3.54 -20.32
CA LYS A 72 -2.50 -3.79 -21.09
C LYS A 72 -3.78 -3.15 -20.54
N PHE A 73 -3.80 -2.59 -19.33
CA PHE A 73 -5.05 -2.18 -18.70
C PHE A 73 -5.06 -0.81 -18.01
N SER A 74 -4.00 0.00 -18.12
CA SER A 74 -3.90 1.33 -17.45
C SER A 74 -4.15 1.34 -15.93
N MET A 75 -4.29 0.16 -15.30
CA MET A 75 -4.55 0.01 -13.88
C MET A 75 -3.22 -0.06 -13.14
N TRP A 76 -2.92 0.96 -12.35
CA TRP A 76 -1.72 0.96 -11.52
C TRP A 76 -1.97 0.12 -10.27
N GLN A 77 -1.11 -0.87 -10.02
CA GLN A 77 -1.25 -1.76 -8.87
C GLN A 77 0.03 -1.72 -8.04
N PHE A 78 -0.12 -1.77 -6.72
CA PHE A 78 0.97 -2.04 -5.79
C PHE A 78 0.73 -3.37 -5.10
N GLU A 79 1.76 -4.21 -5.04
CA GLU A 79 1.63 -5.53 -4.43
C GLU A 79 2.89 -5.87 -3.63
N GLY A 80 2.71 -6.47 -2.46
CA GLY A 80 3.81 -6.95 -1.66
C GLY A 80 3.37 -7.72 -0.43
N HIS A 81 4.35 -8.15 0.36
CA HIS A 81 4.11 -8.92 1.59
C HIS A 81 4.39 -8.06 2.81
N LEU A 82 3.53 -8.17 3.81
CA LEU A 82 3.64 -7.41 5.06
C LEU A 82 3.82 -8.35 6.26
N GLY A 83 4.60 -7.92 7.24
CA GLY A 83 4.71 -8.55 8.55
C GLY A 83 4.07 -7.67 9.63
N PHE A 84 3.63 -8.28 10.73
CA PHE A 84 3.26 -7.50 11.91
C PHE A 84 4.48 -6.74 12.43
N VAL A 85 4.27 -5.49 12.84
CA VAL A 85 5.33 -4.70 13.47
C VAL A 85 5.62 -5.31 14.86
N PRO A 86 6.90 -5.56 15.22
CA PRO A 86 7.25 -6.06 16.55
C PRO A 86 6.78 -5.08 17.63
N ARG A 87 6.39 -5.63 18.78
CA ARG A 87 5.67 -4.91 19.85
C ARG A 87 6.50 -3.78 20.48
N ASP A 88 7.82 -3.81 20.32
CA ASP A 88 8.78 -2.83 20.86
C ASP A 88 8.83 -1.49 20.11
N GLU A 89 8.21 -1.36 18.94
CA GLU A 89 8.12 -0.09 18.19
C GLU A 89 6.76 0.63 18.40
N ARG A 90 6.05 0.37 19.51
CA ARG A 90 4.76 1.01 19.87
C ARG A 90 4.91 2.27 20.74
N ALA A 91 6.05 2.93 20.70
CA ALA A 91 6.31 4.16 21.49
C ALA A 91 5.65 5.39 20.88
#